data_AF-N9XS32-F1
#
_entry.id   AF-N9XS32-F1
#
_cell.length_a   1.000
_cell.length_b   1.000
_cell.length_c   1.000
_cell.angle_alpha   90.00
_cell.angle_beta   90.00
_cell.angle_gamma   90.00
#
_symmetry.space_group_name_H-M   'P 1'
#
loop_
_entity.id
_entity.type
_entity.pdbx_description
1 polymer ?
#
loop_
_entity_poly.entity_id
_entity_poly.type
_entity_poly.pdbx_seq_one_letter_code
_entity_poly.pdbx_strand_id
1 'polypeptide(L)'
;MYGIVNIESGTLNVRSGAGLNYSVIGSLNKGDRVKLGPLVGEWYNIYYGQHGGFVYSKYIVLDNKSIINLTLVEKAAIMIACDEGFSSEPYKFGVGEYSNSVGYGTYVGEFYSFPISKEQAWSKLIEVLENNYIPYCDKFITQYFGSSLTDYQKCAIYTFGYNLEGYVQDLVHRLSVYSSFEETFGRFLIPESLYNRRMRSWLTFKNNMFYLGGCIEQLPKKYIDIANSINNL
;
A
#
# COMPACT_ATOMS: atom_id res chain seq x y z
N MET A 1 -4.18 5.16 -12.30
CA MET A 1 -5.37 4.90 -11.45
C MET A 1 -6.61 5.49 -12.10
N TYR A 2 -7.79 4.91 -11.89
CA TYR A 2 -9.07 5.47 -12.31
C TYR A 2 -9.96 5.75 -11.09
N GLY A 3 -10.90 6.67 -11.23
CA GLY A 3 -11.92 7.01 -10.23
C GLY A 3 -13.29 7.07 -10.86
N ILE A 4 -14.33 6.77 -10.07
CA ILE A 4 -15.74 6.97 -10.39
C ILE A 4 -16.23 8.18 -9.62
N VAL A 5 -16.90 9.10 -10.31
CA VAL A 5 -17.55 10.25 -9.68
C VAL A 5 -18.74 9.79 -8.83
N ASN A 6 -18.71 10.11 -7.54
CA ASN A 6 -19.77 9.80 -6.59
C ASN A 6 -20.27 11.09 -5.91
N ILE A 7 -21.39 11.59 -6.40
CA ILE A 7 -22.10 12.79 -5.90
C ILE A 7 -23.57 12.44 -5.64
N GLU A 8 -24.21 13.12 -4.69
CA GLU A 8 -25.61 12.88 -4.35
C GLU A 8 -26.57 13.43 -5.41
N SER A 9 -26.31 14.66 -5.87
CA SER A 9 -27.07 15.34 -6.92
C SER A 9 -26.18 16.35 -7.67
N GLY A 10 -26.62 16.76 -8.87
CA GLY A 10 -25.91 17.74 -9.69
C GLY A 10 -24.74 17.15 -10.50
N THR A 11 -23.69 17.96 -10.68
CA THR A 11 -22.46 17.58 -11.37
C THR A 11 -21.23 17.95 -10.55
N LEU A 12 -20.12 17.24 -10.76
CA LEU A 12 -18.83 17.53 -10.15
C LEU A 12 -18.07 18.50 -11.04
N ASN A 13 -17.79 19.71 -10.55
CA ASN A 13 -17.02 20.70 -11.29
C ASN A 13 -15.57 20.25 -11.49
N VAL A 14 -15.10 20.33 -12.74
CA VAL A 14 -13.68 20.24 -13.10
C VAL A 14 -13.10 21.64 -13.11
N ARG A 15 -12.03 21.86 -12.35
CA ARG A 15 -11.39 23.18 -12.19
C ARG A 15 -10.02 23.24 -12.85
N SER A 16 -9.59 24.44 -13.21
CA SER A 16 -8.27 24.71 -13.80
C SER A 16 -7.10 24.54 -12.82
N GLY A 17 -7.37 24.47 -11.51
CA GLY A 17 -6.35 24.25 -10.48
C GLY A 17 -6.94 23.64 -9.20
N ALA A 18 -6.05 23.21 -8.30
CA ALA A 18 -6.37 22.56 -7.04
C ALA A 18 -6.89 23.56 -5.99
N GLY A 19 -8.18 23.90 -6.06
CA GLY A 19 -8.83 24.77 -5.08
C GLY A 19 -10.14 25.38 -5.57
N LEU A 20 -10.94 25.90 -4.63
CA LEU A 20 -12.25 26.51 -4.94
C LEU A 20 -12.15 27.85 -5.69
N ASN A 21 -11.00 28.52 -5.61
CA ASN A 21 -10.77 29.83 -6.24
C ASN A 21 -10.36 29.73 -7.72
N TYR A 22 -10.13 28.52 -8.24
CA TYR A 22 -9.80 28.30 -9.65
C TYR A 22 -11.07 28.23 -10.51
N SER A 23 -10.97 28.69 -11.77
CA SER A 23 -12.08 28.68 -12.71
C SER A 23 -12.61 27.26 -12.98
N VAL A 24 -13.93 27.15 -13.15
CA VAL A 24 -14.56 25.90 -13.61
C VAL A 24 -14.37 25.81 -15.12
N ILE A 25 -13.75 24.71 -15.56
CA ILE A 25 -13.42 24.44 -16.98
C ILE A 25 -14.25 23.31 -17.58
N GLY A 26 -15.13 22.72 -16.76
CA GLY A 26 -16.02 21.64 -17.18
C GLY A 26 -16.74 21.02 -16.00
N SER A 27 -17.47 19.95 -16.26
CA SER A 27 -18.17 19.17 -15.25
C SER A 27 -18.17 17.68 -15.61
N LEU A 28 -18.39 16.86 -14.59
CA LEU A 28 -18.56 15.41 -14.68
C LEU A 28 -19.88 15.00 -14.03
N ASN A 29 -20.54 14.02 -14.59
CA ASN A 29 -21.75 13.44 -14.05
C ASN A 29 -21.42 12.35 -13.02
N LYS A 30 -22.41 12.04 -12.17
CA LYS A 30 -22.33 10.87 -11.30
C LYS A 30 -22.10 9.60 -12.14
N GLY A 31 -21.14 8.78 -11.72
CA GLY A 31 -20.77 7.55 -12.41
C GLY A 31 -19.70 7.72 -13.50
N ASP A 32 -19.34 8.95 -13.85
CA ASP A 32 -18.27 9.19 -14.83
C ASP A 32 -16.97 8.57 -14.33
N ARG A 33 -16.31 7.85 -15.23
CA ARG A 33 -15.00 7.24 -14.98
C ARG A 33 -13.91 8.19 -15.46
N VAL A 34 -13.04 8.60 -14.56
CA VAL A 34 -11.93 9.51 -14.84
C VAL A 34 -10.59 8.85 -14.59
N LYS A 35 -9.60 9.12 -15.45
CA LYS A 35 -8.22 8.75 -15.17
C LYS A 35 -7.64 9.76 -14.19
N LEU A 36 -7.18 9.28 -13.04
CA LEU A 36 -6.60 10.10 -11.99
C LEU A 36 -5.10 10.24 -12.20
N GLY A 37 -4.61 11.46 -11.96
CA GLY A 37 -3.21 11.82 -11.76
C GLY A 37 -2.93 12.09 -10.27
N PRO A 38 -1.85 12.83 -9.96
CA PRO A 38 -1.45 13.12 -8.58
C PRO A 38 -2.52 13.85 -7.77
N LEU A 39 -2.56 13.56 -6.47
CA LEU A 39 -3.36 14.30 -5.49
C LEU A 39 -2.56 15.54 -5.02
N VAL A 40 -3.15 16.72 -5.15
CA VAL A 40 -2.59 17.99 -4.69
C VAL A 40 -3.49 18.58 -3.60
N GLY A 41 -3.05 18.47 -2.34
CA GLY A 41 -3.91 18.73 -1.19
C GLY A 41 -5.09 17.76 -1.19
N GLU A 42 -6.30 18.29 -1.35
CA GLU A 42 -7.52 17.49 -1.42
C GLU A 42 -8.09 17.37 -2.85
N TRP A 43 -7.29 17.66 -3.88
CA TRP A 43 -7.75 17.70 -5.27
C TRP A 43 -7.01 16.68 -6.13
N TYR A 44 -7.74 15.78 -6.79
CA TYR A 44 -7.13 14.92 -7.81
C TYR A 44 -6.92 15.73 -9.08
N ASN A 45 -5.69 15.70 -9.60
CA ASN A 45 -5.49 15.97 -11.01
C ASN A 45 -6.18 14.87 -11.84
N ILE A 46 -6.81 15.23 -12.94
CA ILE A 46 -7.48 14.30 -13.84
C ILE A 46 -7.10 14.59 -15.29
N TYR A 47 -7.08 13.53 -16.09
CA TYR A 47 -7.02 13.67 -17.53
C TYR A 47 -8.40 14.09 -18.04
N TYR A 48 -8.51 15.34 -18.51
CA TYR A 48 -9.75 15.96 -18.94
C TYR A 48 -9.50 16.85 -20.16
N GLY A 49 -10.14 16.53 -21.28
CA GLY A 49 -9.88 17.21 -22.56
C GLY A 49 -8.39 17.20 -22.92
N GLN A 50 -7.91 18.30 -23.52
CA GLN A 50 -6.49 18.46 -23.89
C GLN A 50 -5.62 19.08 -22.78
N HIS A 51 -6.20 19.74 -21.78
CA HIS A 51 -5.46 20.55 -20.81
C HIS A 51 -5.41 19.94 -19.40
N GLY A 52 -6.09 18.80 -19.17
CA GLY A 52 -6.26 18.25 -17.83
C GLY A 52 -7.22 19.08 -16.98
N GLY A 53 -7.38 18.69 -15.71
CA GLY A 53 -8.18 19.45 -14.75
C GLY A 53 -8.06 18.90 -13.34
N PHE A 54 -8.77 19.52 -12.40
CA PHE A 54 -8.78 19.14 -10.99
C PHE A 54 -10.20 18.92 -10.48
N VAL A 55 -10.40 17.87 -9.69
CA VAL A 55 -11.66 17.57 -9.01
C VAL A 55 -11.43 17.31 -7.53
N TYR A 56 -12.40 17.70 -6.71
CA TYR A 56 -12.28 17.55 -5.26
C TYR A 56 -12.39 16.07 -4.88
N SER A 57 -11.39 15.56 -4.16
CA SER A 57 -11.17 14.12 -3.97
C SER A 57 -12.31 13.42 -3.25
N LYS A 58 -13.01 14.11 -2.36
CA LYS A 58 -14.15 13.56 -1.60
C LYS A 58 -15.30 13.06 -2.47
N TYR A 59 -15.37 13.49 -3.73
CA TYR A 59 -16.40 13.09 -4.69
C TYR A 59 -15.90 12.03 -5.68
N ILE A 60 -14.71 11.48 -5.46
CA ILE A 60 -14.14 10.41 -6.27
C ILE A 60 -14.03 9.15 -5.42
N VAL A 61 -14.66 8.08 -5.90
CA VAL A 61 -14.44 6.72 -5.40
C VAL A 61 -13.46 6.06 -6.35
N LEU A 62 -12.34 5.53 -5.85
CA LEU A 62 -11.35 4.88 -6.71
C LEU A 62 -11.98 3.70 -7.46
N ASP A 63 -11.84 3.70 -8.79
CA ASP A 63 -12.31 2.62 -9.65
C ASP A 63 -11.32 1.46 -9.60
N ASN A 64 -11.48 0.69 -8.54
CA ASN A 64 -10.63 -0.42 -8.17
C ASN A 64 -11.00 -1.71 -8.91
N LYS A 65 -11.55 -1.64 -10.13
CA LYS A 65 -12.01 -2.84 -10.87
C LYS A 65 -10.91 -3.85 -11.26
N SER A 66 -9.64 -3.55 -11.03
CA SER A 66 -8.52 -4.53 -11.04
C SER A 66 -8.00 -4.93 -9.65
N ILE A 67 -8.46 -4.27 -8.58
CA ILE A 67 -8.16 -4.56 -7.16
C ILE A 67 -9.29 -5.40 -6.51
N ILE A 68 -10.48 -5.45 -7.10
CA ILE A 68 -11.64 -6.17 -6.55
C ILE A 68 -11.57 -7.65 -6.95
N ASN A 69 -10.70 -8.37 -6.26
CA ASN A 69 -10.84 -9.75 -5.80
C ASN A 69 -9.57 -10.23 -5.05
N LEU A 70 -8.64 -9.32 -4.71
CA LEU A 70 -7.56 -9.67 -3.80
C LEU A 70 -8.07 -9.74 -2.37
N THR A 71 -7.70 -10.81 -1.67
CA THR A 71 -7.88 -10.89 -0.22
C THR A 71 -6.98 -9.86 0.49
N LEU A 72 -7.26 -9.57 1.77
CA LEU A 72 -6.39 -8.71 2.57
C LEU A 72 -4.95 -9.25 2.63
N VAL A 73 -4.79 -10.58 2.74
CA VAL A 73 -3.46 -11.21 2.76
C VAL A 73 -2.74 -11.06 1.42
N GLU A 74 -3.42 -11.16 0.28
CA GLU A 74 -2.80 -10.91 -1.02
C GLU A 74 -2.34 -9.46 -1.17
N LYS A 75 -3.13 -8.49 -0.70
CA LYS A 75 -2.75 -7.08 -0.70
C LYS A 75 -1.52 -6.83 0.18
N ALA A 76 -1.51 -7.41 1.38
CA ALA A 76 -0.37 -7.33 2.30
C ALA A 76 0.88 -7.97 1.69
N ALA A 77 0.75 -9.16 1.11
CA ALA A 77 1.83 -9.88 0.44
C ALA A 77 2.47 -9.06 -0.68
N ILE A 78 1.67 -8.41 -1.54
CA ILE A 78 2.20 -7.52 -2.59
C ILE A 78 3.02 -6.39 -1.99
N MET A 79 2.49 -5.71 -0.98
CA MET A 79 3.18 -4.58 -0.38
C MET A 79 4.49 -4.97 0.29
N ILE A 80 4.46 -6.02 1.12
CA ILE A 80 5.64 -6.55 1.81
C ILE A 80 6.67 -7.03 0.78
N ALA A 81 6.27 -7.82 -0.22
CA ALA A 81 7.17 -8.33 -1.25
C ALA A 81 7.84 -7.23 -2.08
N CYS A 82 7.09 -6.17 -2.42
CA CYS A 82 7.64 -5.03 -3.16
C CYS A 82 8.63 -4.22 -2.32
N ASP A 83 8.39 -4.06 -1.03
CA ASP A 83 9.25 -3.30 -0.12
C ASP A 83 10.48 -4.08 0.33
N GLU A 84 10.30 -5.33 0.74
CA GLU A 84 11.33 -6.19 1.31
C GLU A 84 12.14 -6.95 0.27
N GLY A 85 11.56 -7.17 -0.92
CA GLY A 85 12.08 -8.06 -1.94
C GLY A 85 11.37 -9.42 -1.93
N PHE A 86 11.35 -10.11 -3.05
CA PHE A 86 10.77 -11.44 -3.21
C PHE A 86 11.77 -12.33 -3.95
N SER A 87 12.09 -13.51 -3.39
CA SER A 87 12.96 -14.46 -4.07
C SER A 87 12.38 -15.87 -4.03
N SER A 88 12.39 -16.55 -5.16
CA SER A 88 12.15 -18.00 -5.25
C SER A 88 13.46 -18.81 -5.25
N GLU A 89 14.59 -18.10 -5.25
CA GLU A 89 15.95 -18.64 -5.15
C GLU A 89 16.47 -18.45 -3.71
N PRO A 90 17.16 -19.44 -3.12
CA PRO A 90 17.90 -19.25 -1.87
C PRO A 90 18.99 -18.19 -2.07
N TYR A 91 19.21 -17.35 -1.07
CA TYR A 91 20.26 -16.32 -1.14
C TYR A 91 20.97 -16.15 0.20
N LYS A 92 22.19 -15.63 0.13
CA LYS A 92 22.98 -15.27 1.31
C LYS A 92 23.09 -13.77 1.39
N PHE A 93 22.95 -13.21 2.59
CA PHE A 93 23.24 -11.80 2.83
C PHE A 93 23.84 -11.64 4.23
N GLY A 94 24.91 -10.86 4.33
CA GLY A 94 25.71 -10.81 5.54
C GLY A 94 26.22 -12.19 5.92
N VAL A 95 25.95 -12.62 7.16
CA VAL A 95 26.37 -13.92 7.72
C VAL A 95 25.26 -14.99 7.71
N GLY A 96 24.07 -14.66 7.21
CA GLY A 96 22.91 -15.56 7.20
C GLY A 96 22.68 -16.27 5.87
N GLU A 97 22.13 -17.48 5.93
CA GLU A 97 21.51 -18.18 4.80
C GLU A 97 20.00 -17.99 4.88
N TYR A 98 19.38 -17.50 3.80
CA TYR A 98 17.97 -17.15 3.74
C TYR A 98 17.23 -18.08 2.78
N SER A 99 16.01 -18.46 3.17
CA SER A 99 15.15 -19.32 2.37
C SER A 99 14.58 -18.60 1.15
N ASN A 100 14.02 -19.40 0.27
CA ASN A 100 13.21 -19.04 -0.89
C ASN A 100 11.83 -18.45 -0.48
N SER A 101 11.81 -17.19 -0.02
CA SER A 101 10.62 -16.32 -0.04
C SER A 101 10.99 -14.85 0.28
N VAL A 102 9.99 -14.00 0.55
CA VAL A 102 10.11 -12.52 0.73
C VAL A 102 11.12 -12.10 1.78
N GLY A 103 11.77 -10.96 1.50
CA GLY A 103 12.94 -10.41 2.18
C GLY A 103 12.85 -10.26 3.69
N TYR A 104 13.97 -10.60 4.34
CA TYR A 104 14.49 -10.06 5.59
C TYR A 104 13.72 -10.15 6.93
N GLY A 105 12.45 -10.55 6.98
CA GLY A 105 11.67 -10.62 8.22
C GLY A 105 11.22 -12.04 8.58
N THR A 106 11.79 -12.57 9.66
CA THR A 106 11.35 -13.77 10.43
C THR A 106 11.11 -15.09 9.68
N TYR A 107 12.18 -15.90 9.57
CA TYR A 107 12.20 -17.38 9.70
C TYR A 107 10.92 -18.15 9.34
N VAL A 108 10.40 -17.93 8.14
CA VAL A 108 9.18 -18.60 7.70
C VAL A 108 9.49 -19.65 6.66
N GLY A 109 9.50 -20.89 7.14
CA GLY A 109 9.47 -22.09 6.30
C GLY A 109 10.84 -22.67 6.03
N GLU A 110 10.89 -24.00 6.13
CA GLU A 110 11.99 -24.91 5.81
C GLU A 110 13.03 -24.33 4.85
N PHE A 111 14.30 -24.37 5.27
CA PHE A 111 15.44 -23.99 4.44
C PHE A 111 15.52 -24.95 3.23
N TYR A 112 14.91 -24.58 2.12
CA TYR A 112 15.17 -25.27 0.86
C TYR A 112 16.54 -24.82 0.37
N SER A 113 17.48 -25.76 0.32
CA SER A 113 18.82 -25.53 -0.26
C SER A 113 18.77 -25.40 -1.79
N PHE A 114 17.59 -25.34 -2.41
CA PHE A 114 17.40 -25.33 -3.86
C PHE A 114 16.29 -24.35 -4.30
N PRO A 115 16.35 -23.83 -5.54
CA PRO A 115 15.33 -22.94 -6.08
C PRO A 115 13.96 -23.60 -6.27
N ILE A 116 12.89 -22.80 -6.12
CA ILE A 116 11.50 -23.21 -6.38
C ILE A 116 10.83 -22.25 -7.38
N SER A 117 9.59 -22.53 -7.80
CA SER A 117 8.85 -21.57 -8.63
C SER A 117 8.41 -20.34 -7.83
N LYS A 118 8.22 -19.20 -8.52
CA LYS A 118 7.66 -17.99 -7.90
C LYS A 118 6.28 -18.24 -7.31
N GLU A 119 5.46 -19.07 -7.93
CA GLU A 119 4.12 -19.41 -7.44
C GLU A 119 4.21 -20.20 -6.12
N GLN A 120 5.13 -21.15 -6.02
CA GLN A 120 5.35 -21.90 -4.79
C GLN A 120 5.86 -21.00 -3.64
N ALA A 121 6.82 -20.13 -3.94
CA ALA A 121 7.33 -19.17 -2.95
C ALA A 121 6.23 -18.18 -2.51
N TRP A 122 5.37 -17.77 -3.43
CA TRP A 122 4.23 -16.90 -3.13
C TRP A 122 3.17 -17.58 -2.26
N SER A 123 2.81 -18.83 -2.55
CA SER A 123 1.88 -19.60 -1.72
C SER A 123 2.38 -19.73 -0.29
N LYS A 124 3.69 -19.99 -0.09
CA LYS A 124 4.29 -20.04 1.25
C LYS A 124 4.21 -18.70 1.98
N LEU A 125 4.50 -17.59 1.28
CA LEU A 125 4.33 -16.26 1.85
C LEU A 125 2.88 -16.00 2.31
N ILE A 126 1.91 -16.31 1.46
CA ILE A 126 0.48 -16.12 1.79
C ILE A 126 0.12 -16.93 3.03
N GLU A 127 0.48 -18.21 3.08
CA GLU A 127 0.19 -19.10 4.22
C GLU A 127 0.75 -18.55 5.53
N VAL A 128 1.97 -18.05 5.50
CA VAL A 128 2.66 -17.48 6.66
C VAL A 128 1.97 -16.21 7.14
N LEU A 129 1.68 -15.30 6.21
CA LEU A 129 1.03 -14.05 6.52
C LEU A 129 -0.36 -14.29 7.10
N GLU A 130 -1.14 -15.18 6.48
CA GLU A 130 -2.51 -15.50 6.86
C GLU A 130 -2.58 -16.18 8.24
N ASN A 131 -1.73 -17.18 8.49
CA ASN A 131 -1.87 -18.03 9.67
C ASN A 131 -1.09 -17.52 10.89
N ASN A 132 -0.03 -16.73 10.70
CA ASN A 132 0.85 -16.32 11.79
C ASN A 132 0.92 -14.79 11.95
N TYR A 133 1.34 -14.10 10.90
CA TYR A 133 1.80 -12.71 11.03
C TYR A 133 0.67 -11.68 11.09
N ILE A 134 -0.33 -11.79 10.21
CA ILE A 134 -1.50 -10.89 10.22
C ILE A 134 -2.30 -11.05 11.52
N PRO A 135 -2.62 -12.28 12.00
CA PRO A 135 -3.29 -12.45 13.30
C PRO A 135 -2.50 -11.85 14.48
N TYR A 136 -1.17 -11.90 14.44
CA TYR A 136 -0.33 -11.26 15.45
C TYR A 136 -0.51 -9.73 15.43
N CYS A 137 -0.44 -9.10 14.25
CA CYS A 137 -0.64 -7.66 14.10
C CYS A 137 -2.06 -7.22 14.47
N ASP A 138 -3.07 -7.99 14.07
CA ASP A 138 -4.49 -7.67 14.26
C ASP A 138 -4.91 -7.61 15.73
N LYS A 139 -4.21 -8.32 16.63
CA LYS A 139 -4.39 -8.19 18.08
C LYS A 139 -4.19 -6.74 18.53
N PHE A 140 -3.10 -6.10 18.08
CA PHE A 140 -2.79 -4.72 18.42
C PHE A 140 -3.66 -3.73 17.65
N ILE A 141 -3.94 -3.98 16.37
CA ILE A 141 -4.85 -3.13 15.59
C ILE A 141 -6.22 -3.05 16.28
N THR A 142 -6.77 -4.20 16.68
CA THR A 142 -8.06 -4.26 17.38
C THR A 142 -7.99 -3.50 18.71
N GLN A 143 -6.88 -3.63 19.46
CA GLN A 143 -6.67 -2.96 20.74
C GLN A 143 -6.72 -1.42 20.63
N TYR A 144 -6.11 -0.83 19.60
CA TYR A 144 -5.96 0.63 19.48
C TYR A 144 -6.95 1.30 18.52
N PHE A 145 -7.42 0.58 17.49
CA PHE A 145 -8.28 1.11 16.43
C PHE A 145 -9.64 0.41 16.30
N GLY A 146 -9.86 -0.72 16.98
CA GLY A 146 -11.05 -1.55 16.78
C GLY A 146 -11.17 -2.04 15.33
N SER A 147 -12.35 -1.89 14.73
CA SER A 147 -12.65 -2.31 13.34
C SER A 147 -12.54 -1.17 12.31
N SER A 148 -12.02 -0.01 12.69
CA SER A 148 -12.13 1.23 11.89
C SER A 148 -11.16 1.36 10.70
N LEU A 149 -10.11 0.52 10.64
CA LEU A 149 -9.06 0.66 9.61
C LEU A 149 -9.44 0.04 8.27
N THR A 150 -9.06 0.73 7.20
CA THR A 150 -9.14 0.22 5.83
C THR A 150 -8.08 -0.86 5.55
N ASP A 151 -8.25 -1.62 4.46
CA ASP A 151 -7.22 -2.57 4.01
C ASP A 151 -5.87 -1.90 3.75
N TYR A 152 -5.84 -0.67 3.23
CA TYR A 152 -4.58 0.07 2.99
C TYR A 152 -3.85 0.37 4.30
N GLN A 153 -4.59 0.83 5.30
CA GLN A 153 -4.06 1.14 6.62
C GLN A 153 -3.53 -0.12 7.32
N LYS A 154 -4.26 -1.22 7.20
CA LYS A 154 -3.82 -2.53 7.71
C LYS A 154 -2.55 -3.01 6.99
N CYS A 155 -2.53 -3.00 5.65
CA CYS A 155 -1.36 -3.40 4.86
C CYS A 155 -0.11 -2.56 5.18
N ALA A 156 -0.29 -1.26 5.41
CA ALA A 156 0.79 -0.39 5.85
C ALA A 156 1.35 -0.86 7.21
N ILE A 157 0.50 -1.14 8.19
CA ILE A 157 0.92 -1.65 9.52
C ILE A 157 1.65 -2.99 9.38
N TYR A 158 1.13 -3.93 8.59
CA TYR A 158 1.78 -5.23 8.38
C TYR A 158 3.17 -5.06 7.76
N THR A 159 3.29 -4.21 6.73
CA THR A 159 4.58 -3.94 6.07
C THR A 159 5.56 -3.24 7.01
N PHE A 160 5.05 -2.34 7.86
CA PHE A 160 5.89 -1.72 8.87
C PHE A 160 6.47 -2.74 9.84
N GLY A 161 5.59 -3.54 10.43
CA GLY A 161 5.96 -4.51 11.45
C GLY A 161 6.85 -5.63 10.95
N TYR A 162 6.88 -5.92 9.65
CA TYR A 162 7.50 -7.13 9.13
C TYR A 162 9.01 -7.22 9.44
N ASN A 163 9.72 -6.08 9.43
CA ASN A 163 11.13 -6.00 9.87
C ASN A 163 11.33 -5.75 11.37
N LEU A 164 10.28 -5.36 12.08
CA LEU A 164 10.33 -4.88 13.45
C LEU A 164 9.22 -5.55 14.25
N GLU A 165 9.12 -6.88 14.16
CA GLU A 165 7.99 -7.62 14.71
C GLU A 165 7.82 -7.36 16.22
N GLY A 166 8.92 -7.26 16.95
CA GLY A 166 8.93 -6.90 18.38
C GLY A 166 8.42 -5.50 18.71
N TYR A 167 8.20 -4.63 17.71
CA TYR A 167 7.76 -3.25 17.89
C TYR A 167 6.38 -2.96 17.27
N VAL A 168 5.65 -3.97 16.76
CA VAL A 168 4.34 -3.75 16.14
C VAL A 168 3.37 -3.06 17.10
N GLN A 169 3.34 -3.45 18.37
CA GLN A 169 2.47 -2.81 19.35
C GLN A 169 2.75 -1.31 19.52
N ASP A 170 4.02 -0.94 19.71
CA ASP A 170 4.42 0.46 19.89
C ASP A 170 4.10 1.28 18.64
N LEU A 171 4.35 0.72 17.45
CA LEU A 171 3.97 1.34 16.19
C LEU A 171 2.47 1.60 16.08
N VAL A 172 1.64 0.59 16.34
CA VAL A 172 0.18 0.70 16.21
C VAL A 172 -0.36 1.74 17.19
N HIS A 173 0.14 1.74 18.43
CA HIS A 173 -0.20 2.77 19.42
C HIS A 173 0.21 4.17 18.95
N ARG A 174 1.39 4.32 18.38
CA ARG A 174 1.85 5.62 17.86
C ARG A 174 0.99 6.12 16.72
N LEU A 175 0.65 5.25 15.77
CA LEU A 175 -0.26 5.58 14.67
C LEU A 175 -1.65 6.00 15.16
N SER A 176 -2.10 5.52 16.34
CA SER A 176 -3.40 5.90 16.91
C SER A 176 -3.37 7.25 17.64
N VAL A 177 -2.18 7.79 17.95
CA VAL A 177 -2.01 9.00 18.74
C VAL A 177 -1.45 10.16 17.90
N TYR A 178 -0.49 9.89 17.04
CA TYR A 178 0.27 10.90 16.32
C TYR A 178 -0.27 11.14 14.91
N SER A 179 -0.20 12.40 14.48
CA SER A 179 -0.79 12.82 13.19
C SER A 179 0.24 13.00 12.08
N SER A 180 1.52 13.12 12.44
CA SER A 180 2.65 13.38 11.55
C SER A 180 3.62 12.19 11.46
N PHE A 181 4.37 12.13 10.35
CA PHE A 181 5.40 11.10 10.16
C PHE A 181 6.49 11.22 11.22
N GLU A 182 6.95 12.44 11.47
CA GLU A 182 8.04 12.72 12.41
C GLU A 182 7.69 12.31 13.85
N GLU A 183 6.47 12.57 14.33
CA GLU A 183 6.08 12.14 15.68
C GLU A 183 5.87 10.62 15.77
N THR A 184 5.34 10.02 14.69
CA THR A 184 5.11 8.57 14.63
C THR A 184 6.44 7.81 14.58
N PHE A 185 7.40 8.29 13.78
CA PHE A 185 8.61 7.55 13.42
C PHE A 185 9.92 8.13 13.93
N GLY A 186 9.97 9.39 14.33
CA GLY A 186 11.19 10.09 14.74
C GLY A 186 11.86 9.52 16.00
N ARG A 187 11.16 8.63 16.73
CA ARG A 187 11.72 7.86 17.86
C ARG A 187 12.10 6.43 17.51
N PHE A 188 11.73 5.93 16.34
CA PHE A 188 12.33 4.72 15.81
C PHE A 188 13.70 5.12 15.25
N LEU A 189 14.77 4.50 15.73
CA LEU A 189 16.04 4.55 15.01
C LEU A 189 15.82 3.79 13.69
N ILE A 190 15.40 4.50 12.65
CA ILE A 190 15.22 3.95 11.32
C ILE A 190 16.55 4.12 10.60
N PRO A 191 17.29 3.03 10.31
CA PRO A 191 18.43 3.12 9.41
C PRO A 191 18.00 3.80 8.11
N GLU A 192 18.86 4.64 7.54
CA GLU A 192 18.56 5.36 6.29
C GLU A 192 18.06 4.39 5.19
N SER A 193 18.61 3.18 5.14
CA SER A 193 18.21 2.12 4.22
C SER A 193 16.73 1.70 4.34
N LEU A 194 16.10 1.90 5.50
CA LEU A 194 14.69 1.60 5.74
C LEU A 194 13.78 2.82 5.63
N TYR A 195 14.32 4.05 5.67
CA TYR A 195 13.52 5.29 5.65
C TYR A 195 12.51 5.33 4.50
N ASN A 196 12.96 5.00 3.29
CA ASN A 196 12.11 5.02 2.10
C ASN A 196 10.96 4.01 2.18
N ARG A 197 11.19 2.81 2.75
CA ARG A 197 10.14 1.81 2.99
C ARG A 197 9.12 2.34 4.00
N ARG A 198 9.61 2.97 5.07
CA ARG A 198 8.77 3.56 6.11
C ARG A 198 7.93 4.73 5.59
N MET A 199 8.51 5.58 4.75
CA MET A 199 7.78 6.67 4.10
C MET A 199 6.65 6.14 3.20
N ARG A 200 6.90 5.11 2.39
CA ARG A 200 5.86 4.49 1.54
C ARG A 200 4.72 3.89 2.36
N SER A 201 5.04 3.19 3.43
CA SER A 201 4.02 2.63 4.33
C SER A 201 3.22 3.73 5.03
N TRP A 202 3.86 4.84 5.41
CA TRP A 202 3.16 6.00 5.97
C TRP A 202 2.23 6.65 4.96
N LEU A 203 2.70 6.91 3.74
CA LEU A 203 1.87 7.46 2.66
C LEU A 203 0.70 6.53 2.35
N THR A 204 0.92 5.22 2.38
CA THR A 204 -0.14 4.22 2.22
C THR A 204 -1.20 4.33 3.31
N PHE A 205 -0.76 4.44 4.57
CA PHE A 205 -1.65 4.60 5.72
C PHE A 205 -2.45 5.91 5.67
N LYS A 206 -1.81 7.02 5.34
CA LYS A 206 -2.43 8.36 5.35
C LYS A 206 -3.34 8.60 4.15
N ASN A 207 -2.93 8.16 2.97
CA ASN A 207 -3.60 8.51 1.72
C ASN A 207 -4.60 7.45 1.26
N ASN A 208 -4.69 6.30 1.92
CA ASN A 208 -5.53 5.16 1.51
C ASN A 208 -5.28 4.74 0.04
N MET A 209 -4.00 4.69 -0.34
CA MET A 209 -3.53 4.32 -1.68
C MET A 209 -2.24 3.54 -1.54
N PHE A 210 -1.96 2.56 -2.40
CA PHE A 210 -0.70 1.81 -2.31
C PHE A 210 0.49 2.59 -2.87
N TYR A 211 1.56 2.66 -2.08
CA TYR A 211 2.89 3.09 -2.51
C TYR A 211 3.83 1.89 -2.33
N LEU A 212 4.19 1.23 -3.42
CA LEU A 212 4.91 -0.04 -3.42
C LEU A 212 6.41 0.18 -3.67
N GLY A 213 7.26 -0.62 -3.04
CA GLY A 213 8.69 -0.64 -3.32
C GLY A 213 9.07 -1.16 -4.72
N GLY A 214 10.37 -1.11 -5.03
CA GLY A 214 10.89 -1.36 -6.38
C GLY A 214 10.93 -2.83 -6.82
N CYS A 215 10.56 -3.78 -5.96
CA CYS A 215 10.71 -5.21 -6.26
C CYS A 215 9.52 -5.82 -7.02
N ILE A 216 8.74 -5.01 -7.76
CA ILE A 216 7.53 -5.46 -8.46
C ILE A 216 7.82 -6.59 -9.46
N GLU A 217 8.90 -6.48 -10.24
CA GLU A 217 9.26 -7.50 -11.25
C GLU A 217 9.67 -8.86 -10.65
N GLN A 218 9.89 -8.91 -9.33
CA GLN A 218 10.22 -10.14 -8.63
C GLN A 218 8.97 -10.99 -8.33
N LEU A 219 7.78 -10.39 -8.32
CA LEU A 219 6.53 -11.09 -8.02
C LEU A 219 6.18 -12.17 -9.07
N PRO A 220 5.26 -13.11 -8.76
CA PRO A 220 4.64 -13.95 -9.78
C PRO A 220 3.90 -13.11 -10.81
N LYS A 221 3.85 -13.56 -12.07
CA LYS A 221 3.33 -12.77 -13.21
C LYS A 221 1.95 -12.16 -12.97
N LYS A 222 1.04 -12.93 -12.36
CA LYS A 222 -0.32 -12.48 -11.97
C LYS A 222 -0.30 -11.17 -11.16
N TYR A 223 0.67 -11.02 -10.27
CA TYR A 223 0.76 -9.90 -9.32
C TYR A 223 1.59 -8.73 -9.83
N ILE A 224 2.43 -8.91 -10.86
CA ILE A 224 3.19 -7.81 -11.49
C ILE A 224 2.25 -6.77 -12.07
N ASP A 225 1.31 -7.19 -12.92
CA ASP A 225 0.34 -6.29 -13.58
C ASP A 225 -0.54 -5.57 -12.55
N ILE A 226 -0.93 -6.30 -11.50
CA ILE A 226 -1.73 -5.73 -10.42
C ILE A 226 -0.90 -4.69 -9.66
N ALA A 227 0.30 -5.03 -9.20
CA ALA A 227 1.18 -4.13 -8.47
C ALA A 227 1.47 -2.84 -9.27
N ASN A 228 1.77 -2.95 -10.57
CA ASN A 228 1.95 -1.81 -11.45
C ASN A 228 0.68 -0.95 -11.59
N SER A 229 -0.51 -1.55 -11.58
CA SER A 229 -1.77 -0.81 -11.69
C SER A 229 -2.16 -0.04 -10.42
N ILE A 230 -1.68 -0.48 -9.25
CA ILE A 230 -2.05 0.06 -7.94
C ILE A 230 -0.98 0.95 -7.32
N ASN A 231 0.26 0.90 -7.79
CA ASN A 231 1.35 1.72 -7.28
C ASN A 231 1.16 3.20 -7.63
N ASN A 232 1.38 4.09 -6.66
CA ASN A 232 1.23 5.55 -6.80
C ASN A 232 2.56 6.31 -6.71
N LEU A 233 3.67 5.60 -6.88
CA LEU A 233 5.00 6.21 -7.10
C LEU A 233 5.24 6.53 -8.58
#